data_AF-A0A520DXQ7-F1
#
_entry.id   AF-A0A520DXQ7-F1
#
_cell.length_a   1.000
_cell.length_b   1.000
_cell.length_c   1.000
_cell.angle_alpha   90.00
_cell.angle_beta   90.00
_cell.angle_gamma   90.00
#
_symmetry.space_group_name_H-M   'P 1'
#
loop_
_entity.id
_entity.type
_entity.pdbx_description
1 polymer ?
#
loop_
_entity_poly.entity_id
_entity_poly.type
_entity_poly.pdbx_seq_one_letter_code
_entity_poly.pdbx_strand_id
1 'polypeptide(L)'
;MKKTLFVALASAIALNAAAQTKPKTTVKKAVPSKTTASKTAAKPIAFKNKLDSASYAFGLAMASNLKSGGLESLNYDLLTKGLKDAFNPAVKPLMTEQASQSAINNLFESLSKVREAKERVKFEPTIKEGETFLAQNKTKPGIKTTASGLQYEVITEGTGTQPKGTDKVTVHYKGTLLNGFEFDSSQKQGKP
;
A
#
# COMPACT_ATOMS: atom_id res chain seq x y z
N MET A 1 31.24 -18.64 -23.93
CA MET A 1 32.25 -19.04 -22.92
C MET A 1 31.97 -18.30 -21.61
N LYS A 2 31.97 -19.06 -20.49
CA LYS A 2 32.03 -18.76 -19.04
C LYS A 2 32.14 -17.26 -18.63
N LYS A 3 31.15 -16.67 -17.94
CA LYS A 3 30.88 -16.60 -16.47
C LYS A 3 31.87 -15.75 -15.63
N THR A 4 31.29 -14.74 -14.96
CA THR A 4 31.56 -14.15 -13.62
C THR A 4 32.87 -13.41 -13.34
N LEU A 5 32.76 -12.15 -12.88
CA LEU A 5 33.74 -11.56 -11.95
C LEU A 5 33.16 -10.42 -11.08
N PHE A 6 33.11 -10.71 -9.77
CA PHE A 6 33.30 -9.91 -8.55
C PHE A 6 32.67 -8.52 -8.31
N VAL A 7 31.85 -8.53 -7.24
CA VAL A 7 31.48 -7.43 -6.34
C VAL A 7 32.68 -6.97 -5.52
N ALA A 8 32.85 -5.65 -5.34
CA ALA A 8 33.59 -5.07 -4.22
C ALA A 8 32.82 -3.85 -3.66
N LEU A 9 32.24 -4.06 -2.49
CA LEU A 9 31.48 -3.11 -1.70
C LEU A 9 32.46 -2.44 -0.72
N ALA A 10 32.71 -1.13 -0.85
CA ALA A 10 33.54 -0.38 0.08
C ALA A 10 32.64 0.44 1.03
N SER A 11 32.57 0.01 2.28
CA SER A 11 31.96 0.72 3.40
C SER A 11 32.85 1.87 3.86
N ALA A 12 32.29 3.06 4.06
CA ALA A 12 32.89 4.09 4.91
C ALA A 12 31.79 4.76 5.73
N ILE A 13 31.75 4.41 7.02
CA ILE A 13 30.96 5.03 8.08
C ILE A 13 31.82 6.16 8.64
N ALA A 14 31.31 7.40 8.64
CA ALA A 14 31.90 8.51 9.36
C ALA A 14 30.98 8.96 10.51
N LEU A 15 31.60 9.10 11.68
CA LEU A 15 31.02 9.35 13.00
C LEU A 15 30.28 10.69 13.13
N ASN A 16 29.17 10.67 13.87
CA ASN A 16 28.56 11.86 14.48
C ASN A 16 29.34 12.25 15.75
N ALA A 17 29.68 13.53 15.89
CA ALA A 17 30.10 14.15 17.14
C ALA A 17 29.02 15.15 17.60
N ALA A 18 28.47 14.92 18.80
CA ALA A 18 27.54 15.82 19.47
C ALA A 18 28.31 16.68 20.48
N ALA A 19 28.17 18.00 20.40
CA ALA A 19 28.61 18.94 21.43
C ALA A 19 27.37 19.58 22.10
N GLN A 20 27.34 19.51 23.44
CA GLN A 20 26.30 20.06 24.32
C GLN A 20 26.60 21.53 24.67
N THR A 21 25.56 22.37 24.75
CA THR A 21 25.45 23.45 25.77
C THR A 21 23.98 23.81 26.04
N LYS A 22 23.57 23.79 27.32
CA LYS A 22 22.28 24.29 27.86
C LYS A 22 22.28 25.84 27.94
N PRO A 23 21.11 26.51 28.14
CA PRO A 23 20.80 26.96 29.51
C PRO A 23 19.31 26.89 29.91
N LYS A 24 19.05 27.37 31.14
CA LYS A 24 18.08 27.01 32.19
C LYS A 24 17.08 28.17 32.44
N THR A 25 15.80 27.88 32.68
CA THR A 25 14.77 28.68 33.45
C THR A 25 13.41 27.96 33.29
N THR A 26 12.42 27.90 34.18
CA THR A 26 12.09 28.49 35.50
C THR A 26 10.97 27.65 36.13
N VAL A 27 10.86 27.68 37.46
CA VAL A 27 9.83 27.00 38.28
C VAL A 27 8.51 27.80 38.32
N LYS A 28 7.35 27.14 38.29
CA LYS A 28 6.15 27.56 39.05
C LYS A 28 5.22 26.38 39.36
N LYS A 29 4.70 26.38 40.59
CA LYS A 29 4.05 25.31 41.35
C LYS A 29 2.52 25.52 41.37
N ALA A 30 1.73 24.46 41.21
CA ALA A 30 0.30 24.41 41.59
C ALA A 30 -0.08 22.97 42.01
N VAL A 31 -1.00 22.87 42.98
CA VAL A 31 -1.21 21.75 43.93
C VAL A 31 -2.31 20.75 43.44
N PRO A 32 -2.72 19.71 44.21
CA PRO A 32 -2.71 18.31 43.80
C PRO A 32 -4.08 17.78 43.36
N SER A 33 -4.17 17.11 42.21
CA SER A 33 -5.34 16.29 41.88
C SER A 33 -4.95 14.82 41.84
N LYS A 34 -5.40 14.07 42.85
CA LYS A 34 -5.44 12.61 42.83
C LYS A 34 -6.36 12.19 41.69
N THR A 35 -5.77 11.72 40.60
CA THR A 35 -6.42 10.76 39.72
C THR A 35 -5.41 9.64 39.49
N THR A 36 -5.69 8.51 40.12
CA THR A 36 -4.98 7.24 39.99
C THR A 36 -5.10 6.73 38.55
N ALA A 37 -4.27 7.27 37.66
CA ALA A 37 -3.93 6.61 36.41
C ALA A 37 -2.65 5.81 36.68
N SER A 38 -2.80 4.49 36.82
CA SER A 38 -1.68 3.55 36.75
C SER A 38 -1.11 3.62 35.32
N LYS A 39 -0.28 4.63 35.08
CA LYS A 39 0.60 4.70 33.93
C LYS A 39 1.74 3.76 34.25
N THR A 40 1.57 2.48 33.90
CA THR A 40 2.70 1.57 33.79
C THR A 40 3.61 2.13 32.70
N ALA A 41 4.55 2.98 33.13
CA ALA A 41 5.65 3.43 32.29
C ALA A 41 6.41 2.16 31.87
N ALA A 42 6.20 1.74 30.62
CA ALA A 42 6.97 0.66 30.02
C ALA A 42 8.45 1.03 30.16
N LYS A 43 9.19 0.25 30.96
CA LYS A 43 10.64 0.39 31.06
C LYS A 43 11.24 0.29 29.65
N PRO A 44 12.29 1.07 29.33
CA PRO A 44 13.00 0.92 28.07
C PRO A 44 13.44 -0.54 27.93
N ILE A 45 12.95 -1.22 26.90
CA ILE A 45 13.37 -2.59 26.59
C ILE A 45 14.81 -2.49 26.07
N ALA A 46 15.78 -2.80 26.92
CA ALA A 46 17.18 -2.88 26.52
C ALA A 46 17.42 -4.22 25.82
N PHE A 47 17.95 -4.19 24.60
CA PHE A 47 18.44 -5.37 23.90
C PHE A 47 19.74 -5.81 24.56
N LYS A 48 19.70 -6.89 25.35
CA LYS A 48 20.84 -7.35 26.15
C LYS A 48 21.79 -8.24 25.36
N ASN A 49 21.29 -8.88 24.31
CA ASN A 49 22.07 -9.83 23.51
C ASN A 49 21.61 -9.81 22.03
N LYS A 50 22.34 -10.54 21.17
CA LYS A 50 22.04 -10.65 19.74
C LYS A 50 20.66 -11.28 19.46
N LEU A 51 20.23 -12.22 20.30
CA LEU A 51 18.94 -12.91 20.18
C LEU A 51 17.77 -11.93 20.43
N ASP A 52 17.90 -10.98 21.35
CA ASP A 52 16.87 -9.97 21.64
C ASP A 52 16.63 -9.08 20.40
N SER A 53 17.72 -8.58 19.80
CA SER A 53 17.63 -7.75 18.59
C SER A 53 17.08 -8.54 17.39
N ALA A 54 17.55 -9.78 17.20
CA ALA A 54 17.05 -10.64 16.13
C ALA A 54 15.55 -10.97 16.29
N SER A 55 15.11 -11.32 17.51
CA SER A 55 13.71 -11.65 17.80
C SER A 55 12.77 -10.48 17.52
N TYR A 56 13.18 -9.27 17.89
CA TYR A 56 12.41 -8.06 17.60
C TYR A 56 12.38 -7.76 16.08
N ALA A 57 13.51 -7.93 15.39
CA ALA A 57 13.58 -7.75 13.94
C ALA A 57 12.70 -8.77 13.19
N PHE A 58 12.65 -10.03 13.62
CA PHE A 58 11.73 -11.02 13.07
C PHE A 58 10.27 -10.63 13.30
N GLY A 59 9.93 -10.12 14.48
CA GLY A 59 8.59 -9.59 14.77
C GLY A 59 8.19 -8.44 13.83
N LEU A 60 9.10 -7.49 13.59
CA LEU A 60 8.89 -6.39 12.65
C LEU A 60 8.74 -6.88 11.21
N ALA A 61 9.60 -7.78 10.77
CA ALA A 61 9.54 -8.36 9.43
C ALA A 61 8.22 -9.11 9.21
N MET A 62 7.79 -9.91 10.19
CA MET A 62 6.50 -10.61 10.15
C MET A 62 5.33 -9.61 10.10
N ALA A 63 5.31 -8.60 10.97
CA ALA A 63 4.26 -7.58 10.99
C ALA A 63 4.19 -6.80 9.67
N SER A 64 5.34 -6.47 9.06
CA SER A 64 5.39 -5.81 7.75
C SER A 64 4.75 -6.68 6.68
N ASN A 65 5.05 -7.98 6.65
CA ASN A 65 4.46 -8.91 5.69
C ASN A 65 2.95 -9.07 5.91
N LEU A 66 2.50 -9.20 7.16
CA LEU A 66 1.08 -9.32 7.50
C LEU A 66 0.29 -8.05 7.16
N LYS A 67 0.86 -6.87 7.41
CA LYS A 67 0.27 -5.58 7.07
C LYS A 67 0.17 -5.39 5.56
N SER A 68 1.21 -5.75 4.80
CA SER A 68 1.17 -5.81 3.33
C SER A 68 0.12 -6.84 2.84
N GLY A 69 -0.11 -7.90 3.63
CA GLY A 69 -1.19 -8.87 3.48
C GLY A 69 -2.59 -8.35 3.87
N GLY A 70 -2.71 -7.10 4.33
CA GLY A 70 -3.98 -6.44 4.62
C GLY A 70 -4.52 -6.73 6.02
N LEU A 71 -3.75 -7.41 6.86
CA LEU A 71 -4.11 -7.66 8.24
C LEU A 71 -3.77 -6.42 9.08
N GLU A 72 -4.81 -5.75 9.59
CA GLU A 72 -4.67 -4.51 10.37
C GLU A 72 -4.65 -4.77 11.89
N SER A 73 -5.19 -5.91 12.33
CA SER A 73 -5.27 -6.29 13.74
C SER A 73 -4.95 -7.76 13.95
N LEU A 74 -4.31 -8.08 15.08
CA LEU A 74 -3.91 -9.43 15.44
C LEU A 74 -4.06 -9.62 16.95
N ASN A 75 -4.42 -10.82 17.37
CA ASN A 75 -4.35 -11.21 18.78
C ASN A 75 -2.90 -11.58 19.14
N TYR A 76 -2.20 -10.64 19.78
CA TYR A 76 -0.79 -10.81 20.16
C TYR A 76 -0.57 -11.89 21.23
N ASP A 77 -1.52 -12.08 22.14
CA ASP A 77 -1.40 -13.09 23.20
C ASP A 77 -1.43 -14.50 22.61
N LEU A 78 -2.35 -14.77 21.68
CA LEU A 78 -2.43 -16.06 20.99
C LEU A 78 -1.28 -16.26 20.01
N LEU A 79 -0.83 -15.20 19.31
CA LEU A 79 0.33 -15.29 18.43
C LEU A 79 1.59 -15.66 19.21
N THR A 80 1.87 -14.95 20.31
CA THR A 80 3.06 -15.21 21.12
C THR A 80 2.99 -16.57 21.81
N LYS A 81 1.79 -17.02 22.20
CA LYS A 81 1.58 -18.38 22.70
C LYS A 81 1.86 -19.42 21.63
N GLY A 82 1.32 -19.27 20.43
CA GLY A 82 1.58 -20.19 19.31
C GLY A 82 3.05 -20.28 18.95
N LEU A 83 3.76 -19.15 18.96
CA LEU A 83 5.21 -19.11 18.74
C LEU A 83 5.96 -19.88 19.85
N LYS A 84 5.63 -19.64 21.12
CA LYS A 84 6.25 -20.36 22.25
C LYS A 84 5.99 -21.87 22.20
N ASP A 85 4.76 -22.28 21.89
CA ASP A 85 4.38 -23.68 21.80
C ASP A 85 5.13 -24.36 20.63
N ALA A 86 5.27 -23.71 19.48
CA ALA A 86 5.98 -24.25 18.31
C ALA A 86 7.48 -24.49 18.54
N PHE A 87 8.12 -23.67 19.38
CA PHE A 87 9.53 -23.86 19.76
C PHE A 87 9.73 -24.80 20.95
N ASN A 88 8.65 -25.28 21.59
CA ASN A 88 8.73 -26.19 22.71
C ASN A 88 8.34 -27.62 22.29
N PRO A 89 9.30 -28.55 22.14
CA PRO A 89 9.02 -29.91 21.71
C PRO A 89 8.17 -30.73 22.70
N ALA A 90 8.03 -30.27 23.95
CA ALA A 90 7.21 -30.92 24.97
C ALA A 90 5.73 -30.48 24.97
N VAL A 91 5.37 -29.45 24.19
CA VAL A 91 4.01 -28.90 24.16
C VAL A 91 3.34 -29.28 22.85
N LYS A 92 2.20 -29.98 22.96
CA LYS A 92 1.32 -30.19 21.82
C LYS A 92 0.62 -28.85 21.50
N PRO A 93 0.72 -28.34 20.25
CA PRO A 93 0.05 -27.11 19.87
C PRO A 93 -1.46 -27.18 20.09
N LEU A 94 -2.08 -26.03 20.39
CA LEU A 94 -3.54 -25.93 20.63
C LEU A 94 -4.38 -26.34 19.42
N MET A 95 -3.79 -26.36 18.23
CA MET A 95 -4.44 -26.69 16.97
C MET A 95 -3.56 -27.64 16.17
N THR A 96 -4.19 -28.50 15.36
CA THR A 96 -3.45 -29.31 14.39
C THR A 96 -2.88 -28.42 13.28
N GLU A 97 -1.89 -28.91 12.55
CA GLU A 97 -1.34 -28.21 11.39
C GLU A 97 -2.44 -27.91 10.36
N GLN A 98 -3.31 -28.88 10.09
CA GLN A 98 -4.45 -28.71 9.19
C GLN A 98 -5.44 -27.64 9.67
N ALA A 99 -5.76 -27.61 10.97
CA ALA A 99 -6.65 -26.60 11.54
C ALA A 99 -6.01 -25.20 11.49
N SER A 100 -4.68 -25.12 11.64
CA SER A 100 -3.91 -23.88 11.55
C SER A 100 -3.92 -23.34 10.12
N GLN A 101 -3.66 -24.20 9.12
CA GLN A 101 -3.72 -23.83 7.72
C GLN A 101 -5.13 -23.38 7.30
N SER A 102 -6.18 -24.07 7.76
CA SER A 102 -7.56 -23.68 7.47
C SER A 102 -7.91 -22.33 8.11
N ALA A 103 -7.51 -22.08 9.36
CA ALA A 103 -7.74 -20.79 10.01
C ALA A 103 -7.04 -19.64 9.28
N ILE A 104 -5.81 -19.86 8.82
CA ILE A 104 -5.04 -18.89 8.03
C ILE A 104 -5.73 -18.63 6.69
N ASN A 105 -6.15 -19.68 5.97
CA ASN A 105 -6.84 -19.54 4.68
C ASN A 105 -8.16 -18.78 4.83
N ASN A 106 -8.97 -19.12 5.84
CA ASN A 106 -10.24 -18.44 6.12
C ASN A 106 -10.03 -16.96 6.45
N LEU A 107 -8.99 -16.64 7.23
CA LEU A 107 -8.62 -15.26 7.50
C LEU A 107 -8.25 -14.52 6.21
N PHE A 108 -7.38 -15.08 5.37
CA PHE A 108 -6.98 -14.43 4.12
C PHE A 108 -8.14 -14.30 3.12
N GLU A 109 -9.08 -15.25 3.06
CA GLU A 109 -10.30 -15.14 2.26
C GLU A 109 -11.21 -14.00 2.78
N SER A 110 -11.33 -13.85 4.10
CA SER A 110 -12.09 -12.72 4.66
C SER A 110 -11.42 -11.38 4.34
N LEU A 111 -10.09 -11.32 4.39
CA LEU A 111 -9.32 -10.13 4.05
C LEU A 111 -9.41 -9.78 2.56
N SER A 112 -9.44 -10.77 1.65
CA SER A 112 -9.61 -10.49 0.21
C SER A 112 -10.98 -9.85 -0.07
N LYS A 113 -12.06 -10.35 0.55
CA LYS A 113 -13.40 -9.74 0.45
C LYS A 113 -13.43 -8.32 1.01
N VAL A 114 -12.78 -8.09 2.16
CA VAL A 114 -12.67 -6.75 2.75
C VAL A 114 -11.85 -5.82 1.86
N ARG A 115 -10.79 -6.31 1.22
CA ARG A 115 -9.98 -5.53 0.27
C ARG A 115 -10.78 -5.14 -0.97
N GLU A 116 -11.50 -6.07 -1.57
CA GLU A 116 -12.39 -5.78 -2.70
C GLU A 116 -13.45 -4.75 -2.32
N ALA A 117 -14.05 -4.87 -1.14
CA ALA A 117 -15.00 -3.88 -0.64
C ALA A 117 -14.35 -2.50 -0.40
N LYS A 118 -13.17 -2.47 0.22
CA LYS A 118 -12.39 -1.23 0.45
C LYS A 118 -12.00 -0.57 -0.87
N GLU A 119 -11.54 -1.34 -1.87
CA GLU A 119 -11.22 -0.82 -3.20
C GLU A 119 -12.49 -0.31 -3.91
N ARG A 120 -13.63 -1.01 -3.83
CA ARG A 120 -14.91 -0.51 -4.36
C ARG A 120 -15.29 0.85 -3.75
N VAL A 121 -15.18 1.00 -2.43
CA VAL A 121 -15.45 2.28 -1.73
C VAL A 121 -14.44 3.35 -2.16
N LYS A 122 -13.17 2.99 -2.33
CA LYS A 122 -12.12 3.91 -2.78
C LYS A 122 -12.34 4.42 -4.20
N PHE A 123 -12.88 3.59 -5.11
CA PHE A 123 -13.18 3.97 -6.49
C PHE A 123 -14.59 4.53 -6.69
N GLU A 124 -15.48 4.39 -5.71
CA GLU A 124 -16.85 4.91 -5.79
C GLU A 124 -16.90 6.42 -6.14
N PRO A 125 -16.06 7.31 -5.56
CA PRO A 125 -16.01 8.70 -5.98
C PRO A 125 -15.61 8.86 -7.44
N THR A 126 -14.62 8.09 -7.92
CA THR A 126 -14.14 8.14 -9.31
C THR A 126 -15.19 7.62 -10.29
N ILE A 127 -15.93 6.58 -9.92
CA ILE A 127 -17.05 6.07 -10.72
C ILE A 127 -18.13 7.14 -10.84
N LYS A 128 -18.54 7.75 -9.71
CA LYS A 128 -19.54 8.84 -9.69
C LYS A 128 -19.09 10.05 -10.49
N GLU A 129 -17.81 10.42 -10.40
CA GLU A 129 -17.22 11.50 -11.21
C GLU A 129 -17.30 11.18 -12.70
N GLY A 130 -16.96 9.95 -13.10
CA GLY A 130 -17.06 9.47 -14.49
C GLY A 130 -18.50 9.46 -15.02
N GLU A 131 -19.44 8.93 -14.25
CA GLU A 131 -20.86 8.93 -14.59
C GLU A 131 -21.41 10.36 -14.76
N THR A 132 -21.05 11.25 -13.84
CA THR A 132 -21.44 12.67 -13.90
C THR A 132 -20.85 13.34 -15.13
N PHE A 133 -19.56 13.13 -15.40
CA PHE A 133 -18.91 13.67 -16.58
C PHE A 133 -19.59 13.19 -17.86
N LEU A 134 -19.83 11.88 -18.02
CA LEU A 134 -20.49 11.34 -19.21
C LEU A 134 -21.94 11.85 -19.34
N ALA A 135 -22.67 11.99 -18.23
CA ALA A 135 -24.03 12.53 -18.24
C ALA A 135 -24.09 13.99 -18.69
N GLN A 136 -23.10 14.81 -18.32
CA GLN A 136 -22.97 16.19 -18.77
C GLN A 136 -22.38 16.31 -20.17
N ASN A 137 -21.44 15.43 -20.53
CA ASN A 137 -20.73 15.52 -21.79
C ASN A 137 -21.64 15.18 -22.98
N LYS A 138 -22.55 14.21 -22.84
CA LYS A 138 -23.51 13.86 -23.89
C LYS A 138 -24.49 14.98 -24.26
N THR A 139 -24.64 16.01 -23.42
CA THR A 139 -25.54 17.15 -23.70
C THR A 139 -24.83 18.29 -24.43
N LYS A 140 -23.50 18.22 -24.58
CA LYS A 140 -22.74 19.24 -25.31
C LYS A 140 -23.00 19.14 -26.81
N PRO A 141 -23.05 20.28 -27.53
CA PRO A 141 -23.15 20.29 -28.99
C PRO A 141 -22.01 19.48 -29.63
N GLY A 142 -22.31 18.75 -30.72
CA GLY A 142 -21.31 17.97 -31.46
C GLY A 142 -21.00 16.59 -30.89
N ILE A 143 -21.38 16.30 -29.64
CA ILE A 143 -21.17 14.99 -29.02
C ILE A 143 -22.19 13.97 -29.54
N LYS A 144 -21.68 12.83 -30.01
CA LYS A 144 -22.47 11.66 -30.41
C LYS A 144 -22.21 10.52 -29.44
N THR A 145 -23.27 9.80 -29.04
CA THR A 145 -23.18 8.63 -28.15
C THR A 145 -23.53 7.37 -28.93
N THR A 146 -22.69 6.34 -28.85
CA THR A 146 -22.93 5.03 -29.47
C THR A 146 -23.82 4.14 -28.59
N ALA A 147 -24.29 3.02 -29.14
CA ALA A 147 -25.05 2.01 -28.37
C ALA A 147 -24.24 1.40 -27.21
N SER A 148 -22.90 1.39 -27.29
CA SER A 148 -22.02 0.94 -26.21
C SER A 148 -21.79 1.99 -25.12
N GLY A 149 -22.32 3.21 -25.29
CA GLY A 149 -22.10 4.33 -24.38
C GLY A 149 -20.85 5.16 -24.66
N LEU A 150 -20.06 4.82 -25.69
CA LEU A 150 -18.92 5.63 -26.12
C LEU A 150 -19.42 6.99 -26.61
N GLN A 151 -18.79 8.06 -26.12
CA GLN A 151 -19.05 9.42 -26.56
C GLN A 151 -17.88 9.93 -27.40
N TYR A 152 -18.17 10.57 -28.52
CA TYR A 152 -17.15 11.16 -29.37
C TYR A 152 -17.64 12.47 -30.00
N GLU A 153 -16.70 13.32 -30.36
CA GLU A 153 -16.90 14.54 -31.13
C GLU A 153 -16.06 14.46 -32.40
N VAL A 154 -16.64 14.80 -33.55
CA VAL A 154 -15.87 14.93 -34.79
C VAL A 154 -15.42 16.38 -34.91
N ILE A 155 -14.15 16.64 -34.62
CA ILE A 155 -13.55 17.99 -34.72
C ILE A 155 -13.32 18.35 -36.19
N THR A 156 -12.82 17.40 -36.97
CA THR A 156 -12.60 17.56 -38.41
C THR A 156 -12.93 16.24 -39.10
N GLU A 157 -13.86 16.28 -40.03
CA GLU A 157 -14.29 15.09 -40.76
C GLU A 157 -13.26 14.74 -41.85
N GLY A 158 -12.81 13.49 -41.83
CA GLY A 158 -11.92 12.96 -42.87
C GLY A 158 -12.72 12.48 -44.08
N THR A 159 -12.11 12.53 -45.26
CA THR A 159 -12.72 12.08 -46.53
C THR A 159 -12.25 10.68 -46.96
N GLY A 160 -11.39 10.04 -46.17
CA GLY A 160 -10.83 8.72 -46.45
C GLY A 160 -11.79 7.58 -46.15
N THR A 161 -11.37 6.37 -46.51
CA THR A 161 -12.10 5.13 -46.16
C THR A 161 -12.11 4.92 -44.65
N GLN A 162 -13.27 4.57 -44.08
CA GLN A 162 -13.33 4.16 -42.68
C GLN A 162 -12.56 2.84 -42.47
N PRO A 163 -11.73 2.75 -41.41
CA PRO A 163 -10.98 1.54 -41.11
C PRO A 163 -11.90 0.42 -40.63
N LYS A 164 -11.58 -0.81 -41.02
CA LYS A 164 -12.22 -2.03 -40.50
C LYS A 164 -11.48 -2.50 -39.24
N GLY A 165 -12.13 -3.36 -38.45
CA GLY A 165 -11.52 -3.93 -37.24
C GLY A 165 -10.25 -4.77 -37.48
N THR A 166 -9.98 -5.16 -38.73
CA THR A 166 -8.78 -5.90 -39.14
C THR A 166 -7.62 -5.01 -39.58
N ASP A 167 -7.85 -3.72 -39.73
CA ASP A 167 -6.89 -2.82 -40.34
C ASP A 167 -5.91 -2.28 -39.31
N LYS A 168 -4.73 -1.89 -39.77
CA LYS A 168 -3.76 -1.14 -38.97
C LYS A 168 -3.96 0.35 -39.23
N VAL A 169 -4.05 1.13 -38.17
CA VAL A 169 -4.15 2.59 -38.22
C VAL A 169 -2.89 3.23 -37.65
N THR A 170 -2.59 4.45 -38.09
CA THR A 170 -1.50 5.29 -37.58
C THR A 170 -2.11 6.55 -37.04
N VAL A 171 -1.87 6.89 -35.77
CA VAL A 171 -2.61 7.94 -35.08
C VAL A 171 -1.70 8.80 -34.20
N HIS A 172 -1.93 10.11 -34.26
CA HIS A 172 -1.52 10.96 -33.15
C HIS A 172 -2.66 11.05 -32.14
N TYR A 173 -2.37 10.68 -30.90
CA TYR A 173 -3.30 10.74 -29.78
C TYR A 173 -2.66 11.40 -28.54
N LYS A 174 -3.55 11.87 -27.66
CA LYS A 174 -3.27 12.33 -26.30
C LYS A 174 -4.35 11.78 -25.36
N GLY A 175 -3.94 11.08 -24.32
CA GLY A 175 -4.82 10.52 -23.30
C GLY A 175 -4.74 11.32 -22.00
N THR A 176 -5.90 11.78 -21.52
CA THR A 176 -6.02 12.52 -20.25
C THR A 176 -7.09 11.92 -19.36
N LEU A 177 -6.88 11.97 -18.04
CA LEU A 177 -7.92 11.72 -17.05
C LEU A 177 -8.87 12.93 -16.93
N LEU A 178 -9.99 12.78 -16.22
CA LEU A 178 -10.98 13.85 -16.03
C LEU A 178 -10.42 15.08 -15.30
N ASN A 179 -9.42 14.88 -14.45
CA ASN A 179 -8.69 15.95 -13.77
C ASN A 179 -7.65 16.66 -14.66
N GLY A 180 -7.58 16.33 -15.95
CA GLY A 180 -6.64 16.91 -16.91
C GLY A 180 -5.24 16.32 -16.88
N PHE A 181 -4.94 15.38 -15.97
CA PHE A 181 -3.65 14.70 -15.95
C PHE A 181 -3.46 13.87 -17.22
N GLU A 182 -2.42 14.18 -17.99
CA GLU A 182 -2.03 13.45 -19.19
C GLU A 182 -1.27 12.18 -18.80
N PHE A 183 -1.82 11.01 -19.14
CA PHE A 183 -1.18 9.73 -18.85
C PHE A 183 -0.37 9.18 -20.03
N ASP A 184 -0.72 9.58 -21.26
CA ASP A 184 0.02 9.17 -22.46
C ASP A 184 -0.18 10.17 -23.63
N SER A 185 0.80 10.26 -24.51
CA SER A 185 0.79 11.14 -25.68
C SER A 185 1.82 10.71 -26.72
N SER A 186 1.34 10.36 -27.91
CA SER A 186 2.19 10.10 -29.09
C SER A 186 3.05 11.30 -29.49
N GLN A 187 2.55 12.52 -29.27
CA GLN A 187 3.26 13.75 -29.62
C GLN A 187 4.50 13.94 -28.75
N LYS A 188 4.46 13.52 -27.48
CA LYS A 188 5.65 13.52 -26.60
C LYS A 188 6.69 12.50 -27.03
N GLN A 189 6.26 11.41 -27.64
CA GLN A 189 7.13 10.35 -28.16
C GLN A 189 7.69 10.67 -29.55
N GLY A 190 7.18 11.73 -30.20
CA GLY A 190 7.63 12.21 -31.51
C GLY A 190 7.30 11.29 -32.68
N LYS A 191 6.49 10.25 -32.47
CA LYS A 191 6.09 9.25 -33.47
C LYS A 191 4.62 8.83 -33.25
N PRO A 192 3.84 8.67 -34.33
CA PRO A 192 2.50 8.11 -34.27
C PRO A 192 2.49 6.58 -34.14
#